data_AF-A0A0B4FBA3-F1
#
_entry.id   AF-A0A0B4FBA3-F1
#
_cell.length_a   1.000
_cell.length_b   1.000
_cell.length_c   1.000
_cell.angle_alpha   90.00
_cell.angle_beta   90.00
_cell.angle_gamma   90.00
#
_symmetry.space_group_name_H-M   'P 1'
#
loop_
_entity.id
_entity.type
_entity.pdbx_description
1 polymer ?
#
loop_
_entity_poly.entity_id
_entity_poly.type
_entity_poly.pdbx_seq_one_letter_code
_entity_poly.pdbx_strand_id
1 'polypeptide(L)'
;MGKFLALILIVSGLAAGGAMYYLQVYGFYDEVALQPGRDVMLVPLDGGEAQPIAYADFEAIDADSSPIRYRACFSTKMTPGALAQVFTLSDKTEPRNAPDWFECFDAAAIGAKLADGSAKSFLSVKNISYGVDRIVAVTDEGRGYVWHELNDCGQKAYDGTVVGEECPARPEAGGGNG
;
A
#
# COMPACT_ATOMS: atom_id res chain seq x y z
N MET A 1 11.97 -44.46 22.77
CA MET A 1 12.63 -43.14 22.58
C MET A 1 12.25 -42.47 21.26
N GLY A 2 12.29 -43.14 20.10
CA GLY A 2 11.95 -42.53 18.80
C GLY A 2 10.55 -41.90 18.71
N LYS A 3 9.51 -42.51 19.29
CA LYS A 3 8.15 -41.93 19.33
C LYS A 3 8.07 -40.59 20.08
N PHE A 4 8.86 -40.43 21.14
CA PHE A 4 8.89 -39.20 21.93
C PHE A 4 9.59 -38.07 21.16
N LEU A 5 10.72 -38.37 20.52
CA LEU A 5 11.41 -37.43 19.64
C LEU A 5 10.54 -37.02 18.44
N ALA A 6 9.83 -37.98 17.82
CA ALA A 6 8.89 -37.70 16.74
C ALA A 6 7.76 -36.77 17.19
N LEU A 7 7.22 -36.98 18.40
CA LEU A 7 6.16 -36.13 18.95
C LEU A 7 6.66 -34.70 19.22
N ILE A 8 7.86 -34.55 19.79
CA ILE A 8 8.48 -33.23 19.97
C ILE A 8 8.64 -32.51 18.63
N LEU A 9 9.13 -33.19 17.60
CA LEU A 9 9.32 -32.58 16.27
C LEU A 9 8.00 -32.11 15.66
N ILE A 10 6.93 -32.91 15.77
CA ILE A 10 5.59 -32.53 15.28
C ILE A 10 5.06 -31.31 16.04
N VAL A 11 5.14 -31.31 17.37
CA VAL A 11 4.65 -30.19 18.20
C VAL A 11 5.44 -28.91 17.91
N SER A 12 6.77 -28.99 17.82
CA SER A 12 7.61 -27.85 17.47
C SER A 12 7.32 -27.31 16.08
N GLY A 13 7.10 -28.21 15.09
CA GLY A 13 6.72 -27.81 13.73
C GLY A 13 5.38 -27.08 13.68
N LEU A 14 4.37 -27.60 14.39
CA LEU A 14 3.06 -26.94 14.50
C LEU A 14 3.15 -25.60 15.22
N ALA A 15 3.91 -25.52 16.31
CA ALA A 15 4.11 -24.28 17.06
C ALA A 15 4.83 -23.22 16.20
N ALA A 16 5.91 -23.60 15.51
CA ALA A 16 6.64 -22.70 14.62
C ALA A 16 5.80 -22.24 13.43
N GLY A 17 5.05 -23.14 12.80
CA GLY A 17 4.12 -22.81 11.71
C GLY A 17 2.99 -21.89 12.17
N GLY A 18 2.39 -22.17 13.32
CA GLY A 18 1.34 -21.34 13.92
C GLY A 18 1.85 -19.94 14.28
N ALA A 19 3.03 -19.84 14.90
CA ALA A 19 3.67 -18.56 15.19
C ALA A 19 3.98 -17.77 13.91
N MET A 20 4.51 -18.44 12.88
CA MET A 20 4.80 -17.81 11.58
C MET A 20 3.53 -17.28 10.92
N TYR A 21 2.43 -18.04 10.92
CA TYR A 21 1.14 -17.59 10.40
C TYR A 21 0.62 -16.37 11.17
N TYR A 22 0.62 -16.45 12.51
CA TYR A 22 0.14 -15.37 13.36
C TYR A 22 0.93 -14.07 13.13
N LEU A 23 2.26 -14.14 13.11
CA LEU A 23 3.10 -12.98 12.89
C LEU A 23 2.86 -12.35 11.51
N GLN A 24 2.77 -13.16 10.46
CA GLN A 24 2.58 -12.64 9.10
C GLN A 24 1.21 -12.00 8.87
N VAL A 25 0.15 -12.56 9.45
CA VAL A 25 -1.24 -12.14 9.21
C VAL A 25 -1.73 -11.11 10.22
N TYR A 26 -1.31 -11.21 11.49
CA TYR A 26 -1.80 -10.36 12.58
C TYR A 26 -0.66 -9.58 13.24
N GLY A 27 0.37 -10.27 13.72
CA GLY A 27 1.35 -9.69 14.64
C GLY A 27 2.22 -8.55 14.10
N PHE A 28 2.26 -8.35 12.78
CA PHE A 28 2.99 -7.25 12.15
C PHE A 28 2.11 -6.11 11.63
N TYR A 29 0.78 -6.25 11.67
CA TYR A 29 -0.11 -5.19 11.21
C TYR A 29 -0.64 -4.38 12.38
N ASP A 30 -0.58 -3.07 12.24
CA ASP A 30 -1.11 -2.10 13.17
C ASP A 30 -2.13 -1.21 12.48
N GLU A 31 -3.13 -0.73 13.23
CA GLU A 31 -4.04 0.30 12.76
C GLU A 31 -3.31 1.65 12.66
N VAL A 32 -3.55 2.36 11.56
CA VAL A 32 -2.94 3.68 11.34
C VAL A 32 -3.81 4.76 11.96
N ALA A 33 -3.20 5.57 12.82
CA ALA A 33 -3.89 6.70 13.43
C ALA A 33 -4.29 7.77 12.38
N LEU A 34 -5.56 8.15 12.42
CA LEU A 34 -6.14 9.20 11.58
C LEU A 34 -5.41 10.54 11.74
N GLN A 35 -5.09 11.17 10.62
CA GLN A 35 -4.57 12.53 10.51
C GLN A 35 -5.51 13.38 9.65
N PRO A 36 -6.57 13.95 10.24
CA PRO A 36 -7.62 14.67 9.51
C PRO A 36 -7.06 15.71 8.53
N GLY A 37 -7.46 15.59 7.26
CA GLY A 37 -7.03 16.47 6.17
C GLY A 37 -5.66 16.12 5.58
N ARG A 38 -5.05 14.99 5.97
CA ARG A 38 -3.75 14.52 5.44
C ARG A 38 -3.71 13.04 5.08
N ASP A 39 -4.77 12.30 5.39
CA ASP A 39 -4.81 10.85 5.14
C ASP A 39 -4.94 10.51 3.65
N VAL A 40 -5.68 11.33 2.90
CA VAL A 40 -5.90 11.15 1.45
C VAL A 40 -5.45 12.39 0.68
N MET A 41 -4.28 12.27 0.07
CA MET A 41 -3.62 13.32 -0.72
C MET A 41 -3.48 12.87 -2.16
N LEU A 42 -3.56 13.77 -3.13
CA LEU A 42 -3.38 13.48 -4.56
C LEU A 42 -2.41 14.48 -5.21
N VAL A 43 -1.57 14.00 -6.12
CA VAL A 43 -0.63 14.85 -6.88
C VAL A 43 -1.39 15.56 -8.01
N PRO A 44 -1.36 16.90 -8.09
CA PRO A 44 -2.02 17.63 -9.18
C PRO A 44 -1.38 17.35 -10.55
N LEU A 45 -2.10 17.64 -11.64
CA LEU A 45 -1.61 17.44 -13.02
C LEU A 45 -0.38 18.30 -13.38
N ASP A 46 -0.17 19.42 -12.67
CA ASP A 46 1.01 20.28 -12.86
C ASP A 46 2.27 19.73 -12.17
N GLY A 47 2.16 18.60 -11.46
CA GLY A 47 3.27 17.97 -10.74
C GLY A 47 3.67 18.69 -9.45
N GLY A 48 2.84 19.61 -8.94
CA GLY A 48 3.04 20.30 -7.67
C GLY A 48 2.94 19.40 -6.44
N GLU A 49 2.99 20.00 -5.26
CA GLU A 49 2.81 19.29 -4.00
C GLU A 49 1.44 18.61 -3.93
N ALA A 50 1.39 17.42 -3.31
CA ALA A 50 0.15 16.68 -3.14
C ALA A 50 -0.87 17.49 -2.33
N GLN A 51 -2.12 17.52 -2.79
CA GLN A 51 -3.21 18.27 -2.19
C GLN A 51 -4.26 17.33 -1.57
N PRO A 52 -4.87 17.70 -0.44
CA PRO A 52 -5.86 16.86 0.21
C PRO A 52 -7.17 16.84 -0.58
N ILE A 53 -7.87 15.71 -0.55
CA ILE A 53 -9.27 15.62 -0.99
C ILE A 53 -10.20 15.43 0.22
N ALA A 54 -11.49 15.70 0.02
CA ALA A 54 -12.48 15.43 1.07
C ALA A 54 -12.78 13.93 1.16
N TYR A 55 -12.73 13.38 2.39
CA TYR A 55 -13.02 11.98 2.68
C TYR A 55 -13.78 11.83 4.01
N ALA A 56 -14.36 10.66 4.22
CA ALA A 56 -14.94 10.19 5.47
C ALA A 56 -14.69 8.67 5.62
N ASP A 57 -15.08 8.10 6.77
CA ASP A 57 -15.02 6.66 7.05
C ASP A 57 -13.65 6.03 6.73
N PHE A 58 -12.58 6.71 7.11
CA PHE A 58 -11.23 6.28 6.80
C PHE A 58 -10.74 5.24 7.81
N GLU A 59 -10.30 4.10 7.27
CA GLU A 59 -9.69 3.00 8.01
C GLU A 59 -8.41 2.60 7.29
N ALA A 60 -7.35 2.33 8.04
CA ALA A 60 -6.07 1.98 7.46
C ALA A 60 -5.26 1.07 8.37
N ILE A 61 -4.47 0.21 7.73
CA ILE A 61 -3.53 -0.70 8.37
C ILE A 61 -2.16 -0.52 7.71
N ASP A 62 -1.11 -0.69 8.48
CA ASP A 62 0.27 -0.74 7.98
C ASP A 62 1.09 -1.76 8.75
N ALA A 63 2.31 -2.01 8.28
CA ALA A 63 3.24 -2.92 8.91
C ALA A 63 4.68 -2.52 8.59
N ASP A 64 5.44 -2.16 9.63
CA ASP A 64 6.85 -1.74 9.52
C ASP A 64 7.76 -2.80 8.89
N SER A 65 7.32 -4.06 8.85
CA SER A 65 8.03 -5.15 8.19
C SER A 65 8.23 -4.95 6.68
N SER A 66 7.43 -4.11 6.02
CA SER A 66 7.60 -3.80 4.60
C SER A 66 6.82 -2.55 4.15
N PRO A 67 7.42 -1.64 3.36
CA PRO A 67 6.76 -0.40 2.93
C PRO A 67 5.56 -0.60 1.99
N ILE A 68 5.34 -1.81 1.46
CA ILE A 68 4.23 -2.14 0.56
C ILE A 68 3.02 -2.77 1.28
N ARG A 69 3.01 -2.79 2.62
CA ARG A 69 1.93 -3.40 3.41
C ARG A 69 0.78 -2.44 3.75
N TYR A 70 0.98 -1.14 3.59
CA TYR A 70 -0.06 -0.14 3.82
C TYR A 70 -1.31 -0.37 2.97
N ARG A 71 -2.48 -0.42 3.62
CA ARG A 71 -3.81 -0.47 3.00
C ARG A 71 -4.73 0.51 3.70
N ALA A 72 -5.58 1.20 2.94
CA ALA A 72 -6.65 2.00 3.50
C ALA A 72 -7.90 1.97 2.62
N CYS A 73 -9.03 2.28 3.23
CA CYS A 73 -10.30 2.51 2.56
C CYS A 73 -10.93 3.80 3.12
N PHE A 74 -11.77 4.45 2.31
CA PHE A 74 -12.52 5.64 2.71
C PHE A 74 -13.77 5.82 1.85
N SER A 75 -14.59 6.81 2.20
CA SER A 75 -15.70 7.30 1.38
C SER A 75 -15.46 8.74 0.95
N THR A 76 -15.92 9.12 -0.24
CA THR A 76 -15.84 10.49 -0.77
C THR A 76 -17.06 10.81 -1.64
N LYS A 77 -17.37 12.11 -1.73
CA LYS A 77 -18.42 12.63 -2.64
C LYS A 77 -17.86 13.00 -4.02
N MET A 78 -16.55 12.90 -4.21
CA MET A 78 -15.88 13.24 -5.46
C MET A 78 -15.95 12.07 -6.43
N THR A 79 -16.15 12.34 -7.71
CA THR A 79 -16.18 11.30 -8.74
C THR A 79 -14.78 11.10 -9.35
N PRO A 80 -14.47 9.89 -9.87
CA PRO A 80 -13.19 9.65 -10.55
C PRO A 80 -12.99 10.57 -11.75
N GLY A 81 -14.07 10.89 -12.47
CA GLY A 81 -14.06 11.83 -13.59
C GLY A 81 -13.69 13.26 -13.19
N ALA A 82 -14.20 13.75 -12.06
CA ALA A 82 -13.86 15.09 -11.56
C ALA A 82 -12.42 15.16 -11.06
N LEU A 83 -11.97 14.13 -10.33
CA LEU A 83 -10.59 14.05 -9.84
C LEU A 83 -9.58 14.00 -11.00
N ALA A 84 -9.88 13.25 -12.07
CA ALA A 84 -9.01 13.13 -13.25
C ALA A 84 -8.83 14.42 -14.06
N GLN A 85 -9.63 15.46 -13.81
CA GLN A 85 -9.43 16.78 -14.44
C GLN A 85 -8.38 17.64 -13.73
N VAL A 86 -8.01 17.26 -12.50
CA VAL A 86 -7.15 18.08 -11.61
C VAL A 86 -5.93 17.30 -11.13
N PHE A 87 -6.04 15.98 -10.97
CA PHE A 87 -5.02 15.12 -10.39
C PHE A 87 -4.45 14.12 -11.39
N THR A 88 -3.20 13.74 -11.13
CA THR A 88 -2.42 12.81 -11.94
C THR A 88 -2.95 11.38 -11.78
N LEU A 89 -3.34 10.77 -12.91
CA LEU A 89 -3.69 9.35 -12.97
C LEU A 89 -2.46 8.48 -12.76
N SER A 90 -2.65 7.33 -12.10
CA SER A 90 -1.63 6.29 -11.98
C SER A 90 -1.90 5.17 -12.99
N ASP A 91 -0.82 4.55 -13.48
CA ASP A 91 -0.85 3.32 -14.26
C ASP A 91 -1.04 2.06 -13.39
N LYS A 92 -0.84 2.19 -12.07
CA LYS A 92 -0.99 1.10 -11.10
C LYS A 92 -2.48 0.78 -10.92
N THR A 93 -2.88 -0.38 -11.44
CA THR A 93 -4.28 -0.83 -11.49
C THR A 93 -4.51 -2.18 -10.80
N GLU A 94 -3.45 -2.76 -10.23
CA GLU A 94 -3.47 -4.06 -9.55
C GLU A 94 -3.13 -3.87 -8.07
N PRO A 95 -4.12 -3.64 -7.20
CA PRO A 95 -3.88 -3.49 -5.78
C PRO A 95 -3.33 -4.78 -5.17
N ARG A 96 -2.45 -4.63 -4.18
CA ARG A 96 -1.92 -5.77 -3.43
C ARG A 96 -2.94 -6.25 -2.39
N ASN A 97 -2.96 -7.56 -2.12
CA ASN A 97 -3.87 -8.16 -1.15
C ASN A 97 -3.70 -7.55 0.26
N ALA A 98 -4.81 -7.43 0.97
CA ALA A 98 -4.88 -7.16 2.40
C ALA A 98 -5.06 -8.48 3.18
N PRO A 99 -4.80 -8.50 4.50
CA PRO A 99 -5.21 -9.61 5.35
C PRO A 99 -6.73 -9.79 5.37
N ASP A 100 -7.21 -11.03 5.47
CA ASP A 100 -8.65 -11.36 5.42
C ASP A 100 -9.49 -10.67 6.52
N TRP A 101 -8.87 -10.31 7.65
CA TRP A 101 -9.55 -9.60 8.74
C TRP A 101 -9.77 -8.11 8.45
N PHE A 102 -9.09 -7.54 7.44
CA PHE A 102 -9.28 -6.15 7.02
C PHE A 102 -10.30 -6.08 5.87
N GLU A 103 -11.57 -6.31 6.23
CA GLU A 103 -12.67 -6.56 5.29
C GLU A 103 -12.96 -5.38 4.33
N CYS A 104 -12.49 -4.16 4.65
CA CYS A 104 -12.80 -3.00 3.82
C CYS A 104 -11.96 -2.91 2.53
N PHE A 105 -10.94 -3.77 2.36
CA PHE A 105 -10.03 -3.76 1.22
C PHE A 105 -10.01 -5.10 0.48
N ASP A 106 -10.83 -5.24 -0.56
CA ASP A 106 -10.82 -6.38 -1.48
C ASP A 106 -10.03 -6.03 -2.75
N ALA A 107 -8.78 -6.50 -2.82
CA ALA A 107 -7.89 -6.21 -3.94
C ALA A 107 -8.43 -6.70 -5.29
N ALA A 108 -9.11 -7.86 -5.32
CA ALA A 108 -9.65 -8.43 -6.55
C ALA A 108 -10.85 -7.62 -7.05
N ALA A 109 -11.74 -7.21 -6.15
CA ALA A 109 -12.89 -6.36 -6.50
C ALA A 109 -12.44 -4.96 -6.96
N ILE A 110 -11.45 -4.37 -6.29
CA ILE A 110 -10.87 -3.07 -6.69
C ILE A 110 -10.21 -3.19 -8.06
N GLY A 111 -9.41 -4.23 -8.29
CA GLY A 111 -8.77 -4.49 -9.59
C GLY A 111 -9.78 -4.66 -10.73
N ALA A 112 -10.88 -5.36 -10.48
CA ALA A 112 -11.97 -5.51 -11.46
C ALA A 112 -12.59 -4.15 -11.85
N LYS A 113 -12.87 -3.29 -10.86
CA LYS A 113 -13.40 -1.93 -11.09
C LYS A 113 -12.41 -1.01 -11.82
N LEU A 114 -11.11 -1.18 -11.58
CA LEU A 114 -10.08 -0.44 -12.32
C LEU A 114 -9.99 -0.94 -13.77
N ALA A 115 -10.14 -2.24 -14.00
CA ALA A 115 -10.10 -2.85 -15.32
C ALA A 115 -11.32 -2.52 -16.19
N ASP A 116 -12.52 -2.46 -15.61
CA ASP A 116 -13.76 -2.11 -16.31
C ASP A 116 -14.00 -0.60 -16.43
N GLY A 117 -13.18 0.21 -15.75
CA GLY A 117 -13.22 1.67 -15.79
C GLY A 117 -14.22 2.32 -14.84
N SER A 118 -14.92 1.55 -13.98
CA SER A 118 -15.79 2.07 -12.92
C SER A 118 -15.00 2.63 -11.72
N ALA A 119 -13.67 2.60 -11.80
CA ALA A 119 -12.75 3.24 -10.88
C ALA A 119 -11.56 3.82 -11.64
N LYS A 120 -10.90 4.82 -11.04
CA LYS A 120 -9.61 5.34 -11.52
C LYS A 120 -8.61 5.38 -10.38
N SER A 121 -7.36 5.06 -10.68
CA SER A 121 -6.23 5.22 -9.76
C SER A 121 -5.49 6.52 -10.02
N PHE A 122 -4.99 7.10 -8.95
CA PHE A 122 -4.33 8.40 -8.89
C PHE A 122 -3.05 8.28 -8.08
N LEU A 123 -2.04 9.04 -8.48
CA LEU A 123 -0.82 9.16 -7.70
C LEU A 123 -1.10 10.01 -6.46
N SER A 124 -0.85 9.44 -5.27
CA SER A 124 -1.05 10.13 -4.01
C SER A 124 0.23 10.77 -3.50
N VAL A 125 1.27 9.97 -3.35
CA VAL A 125 2.60 10.41 -2.92
C VAL A 125 3.62 9.60 -3.70
N LYS A 126 4.49 10.28 -4.44
CA LYS A 126 5.60 9.63 -5.14
C LYS A 126 6.74 9.37 -4.16
N ASN A 127 7.34 8.18 -4.20
CA ASN A 127 8.46 7.79 -3.34
C ASN A 127 8.21 8.04 -1.84
N ILE A 128 7.02 7.66 -1.34
CA ILE A 128 6.72 7.70 0.10
C ILE A 128 7.69 6.84 0.91
N SER A 129 8.20 5.78 0.27
CA SER A 129 9.44 5.12 0.63
C SER A 129 10.31 5.00 -0.62
N TYR A 130 11.58 4.65 -0.46
CA TYR A 130 12.50 4.48 -1.59
C TYR A 130 11.95 3.41 -2.55
N GLY A 131 11.59 3.80 -3.77
CA GLY A 131 11.03 2.90 -4.77
C GLY A 131 9.56 2.52 -4.56
N VAL A 132 8.82 3.28 -3.74
CA VAL A 132 7.43 2.97 -3.37
C VAL A 132 6.56 4.21 -3.48
N ASP A 133 5.50 4.12 -4.28
CA ASP A 133 4.48 5.15 -4.38
C ASP A 133 3.27 4.79 -3.52
N ARG A 134 2.55 5.82 -3.05
CA ARG A 134 1.18 5.67 -2.55
C ARG A 134 0.22 5.93 -3.70
N ILE A 135 -0.70 5.01 -3.91
CA ILE A 135 -1.74 5.06 -4.93
C ILE A 135 -3.10 5.16 -4.25
N VAL A 136 -3.97 6.00 -4.79
CA VAL A 136 -5.36 6.13 -4.36
C VAL A 136 -6.26 5.74 -5.54
N ALA A 137 -7.15 4.78 -5.35
CA ALA A 137 -8.24 4.52 -6.28
C ALA A 137 -9.55 5.12 -5.76
N VAL A 138 -10.34 5.70 -6.64
CA VAL A 138 -11.71 6.14 -6.36
C VAL A 138 -12.64 5.49 -7.37
N THR A 139 -13.75 4.95 -6.87
CA THR A 139 -14.82 4.33 -7.64
C THR A 139 -15.92 5.33 -7.97
N ASP A 140 -16.75 5.04 -8.97
CA ASP A 140 -17.92 5.86 -9.29
C ASP A 140 -18.96 5.89 -8.16
N GLU A 141 -18.97 4.89 -7.28
CA GLU A 141 -19.84 4.85 -6.09
C GLU A 141 -19.31 5.72 -4.92
N GLY A 142 -18.17 6.39 -5.10
CA GLY A 142 -17.56 7.21 -4.05
C GLY A 142 -16.83 6.40 -2.98
N ARG A 143 -16.55 5.12 -3.22
CA ARG A 143 -15.61 4.33 -2.39
C ARG A 143 -14.18 4.60 -2.85
N GLY A 144 -13.32 4.88 -1.88
CA GLY A 144 -11.91 5.12 -2.07
C GLY A 144 -11.04 4.05 -1.42
N TYR A 145 -9.89 3.78 -2.01
CA TYR A 145 -8.93 2.77 -1.57
C TYR A 145 -7.52 3.30 -1.72
N VAL A 146 -6.64 2.94 -0.81
CA VAL A 146 -5.23 3.38 -0.83
C VAL A 146 -4.34 2.16 -0.64
N TRP A 147 -3.29 2.06 -1.44
CA TRP A 147 -2.23 1.08 -1.23
C TRP A 147 -0.88 1.66 -1.61
N HIS A 148 0.16 1.01 -1.11
CA HIS A 148 1.52 1.28 -1.54
C HIS A 148 1.94 0.30 -2.63
N GLU A 149 2.57 0.81 -3.68
CA GLU A 149 3.02 0.03 -4.83
C GLU A 149 4.48 0.33 -5.18
N LEU A 150 5.19 -0.68 -5.66
CA LEU A 150 6.54 -0.50 -6.19
C LEU A 150 6.49 0.34 -7.47
N ASN A 151 7.44 1.26 -7.60
CA ASN A 151 7.63 2.04 -8.81
C ASN A 151 8.97 1.67 -9.50
N ASP A 152 9.24 2.27 -10.65
CA ASP A 152 10.41 1.94 -11.46
C ASP A 152 11.66 2.73 -11.06
N CYS A 153 11.53 3.52 -9.99
CA CYS A 153 12.60 4.29 -9.40
C CYS A 153 13.76 3.36 -9.01
N GLY A 154 14.96 3.66 -9.50
CA GLY A 154 16.15 2.87 -9.17
C GLY A 154 16.21 1.50 -9.84
N GLN A 155 15.34 1.22 -10.81
CA GLN A 155 15.49 0.06 -11.69
C GLN A 155 16.81 0.13 -12.45
N LYS A 156 17.54 -0.98 -12.41
CA LYS A 156 18.82 -1.16 -13.10
C LYS A 156 18.73 -2.33 -14.07
N ALA A 157 19.36 -2.19 -15.22
CA ALA A 157 19.66 -3.30 -16.12
C ALA A 157 20.55 -4.32 -15.42
N TYR A 158 20.66 -5.51 -16.03
CA TYR A 158 21.50 -6.59 -15.51
C TYR A 158 22.98 -6.18 -15.33
N ASP A 159 23.45 -5.21 -16.11
CA ASP A 159 24.80 -4.66 -16.01
C ASP A 159 24.97 -3.55 -14.93
N GLY A 160 23.89 -3.22 -14.21
CA GLY A 160 23.88 -2.20 -13.17
C GLY A 160 23.55 -0.78 -13.65
N THR A 161 23.34 -0.57 -14.95
CA THR A 161 22.93 0.73 -15.52
C THR A 161 21.51 1.09 -15.09
N VAL A 162 21.26 2.32 -14.62
CA VAL A 162 19.89 2.79 -14.31
C VAL A 162 19.09 2.89 -15.61
N VAL A 163 17.94 2.21 -15.66
CA VAL A 163 17.03 2.16 -16.83
C VAL A 163 15.67 2.81 -16.56
N GLY A 164 15.36 3.09 -15.29
CA GLY A 164 14.13 3.76 -14.87
C GLY A 164 14.37 5.20 -14.42
N GLU A 165 13.37 5.76 -13.74
CA GLU A 165 13.50 7.06 -13.08
C GLU A 165 14.59 7.00 -11.99
N GLU A 166 15.34 8.08 -11.84
CA GLU A 166 16.33 8.17 -10.76
C GLU A 166 15.64 8.42 -9.42
N CYS A 167 16.04 7.66 -8.40
CA CYS A 167 15.44 7.80 -7.09
C CYS A 167 15.96 8.99 -6.31
N PRO A 168 15.10 9.57 -5.44
CA PRO A 168 15.56 10.41 -4.36
C PRO A 168 16.66 9.69 -3.57
N ALA A 169 17.62 10.46 -3.06
CA ALA A 169 18.66 9.92 -2.20
C ALA A 169 18.02 9.15 -1.03
N ARG A 170 18.46 7.90 -0.81
CA ARG A 170 18.00 7.12 0.34
C ARG A 170 18.47 7.83 1.62
N PRO A 171 17.63 7.98 2.64
CA PRO A 171 18.12 8.37 3.97
C PRO A 171 19.24 7.42 4.38
N GLU A 172 20.39 7.94 4.81
CA GLU A 172 21.52 7.08 5.17
C GLU A 172 21.10 6.09 6.26
N ALA A 173 21.32 4.79 6.00
CA ALA A 173 21.10 3.76 7.00
C ALA A 173 22.21 3.87 8.05
N GLY A 174 22.00 4.69 9.09
CA GLY A 174 22.91 4.75 10.24
C GLY A 174 23.25 6.15 10.77
N GLY A 175 22.25 7.00 11.02
CA GLY A 175 22.40 8.19 11.85
C GLY A 175 21.98 7.92 13.29
N GLY A 176 22.64 6.99 13.99
CA GLY A 176 22.53 6.96 15.45
C GLY A 176 23.13 8.25 16.01
N ASN A 177 22.35 9.02 16.77
CA ASN A 177 22.81 9.86 17.89
C ASN A 177 21.60 10.56 18.54
N GLY A 178 21.37 10.22 19.81
CA GLY A 178 20.35 10.76 20.71
C GLY A 178 20.11 9.82 21.87
#